data_AF-A0AA95SA57-F1
#
_entry.id   AF-A0AA95SA57-F1
#
_cell.length_a   1.000
_cell.length_b   1.000
_cell.length_c   1.000
_cell.angle_alpha   90.00
_cell.angle_beta   90.00
_cell.angle_gamma   90.00
#
_symmetry.space_group_name_H-M   'P 1'
#
loop_
_entity.id
_entity.type
_entity.pdbx_description
1 polymer ?
#
loop_
_entity_poly.entity_id
_entity_poly.type
_entity_poly.pdbx_seq_one_letter_code
_entity_poly.pdbx_strand_id
1 'polypeptide(L)'
;MAYNPRTEREEITILRILNKSMNLSEEDKWNYFRLKKGFEGELMFDSLTEKIQSECLILNDLLLELNNSKFQIDTCIIQDTIYLFDVKNHEGDYCYEKGDFILMKNGKLMQNPLDQLNRCETLDSY
;
A
#
# COMPACT_ATOMS: atom_id res chain seq x y z
N MET A 1 -2.90 -14.14 -13.71
CA MET A 1 -2.12 -14.36 -12.47
C MET A 1 -0.94 -13.41 -12.46
N ALA A 2 -0.56 -12.89 -11.29
CA ALA A 2 0.58 -11.98 -11.17
C ALA A 2 1.90 -12.70 -11.47
N TYR A 3 2.81 -12.01 -12.14
CA TYR A 3 4.15 -12.51 -12.43
C TYR A 3 5.04 -12.46 -11.19
N ASN A 4 4.96 -11.39 -10.40
CA ASN A 4 5.51 -11.33 -9.06
C ASN A 4 4.35 -11.43 -8.05
N PRO A 5 4.08 -12.61 -7.46
CA PRO A 5 3.01 -12.76 -6.49
C PRO A 5 3.36 -12.06 -5.18
N ARG A 6 2.34 -11.52 -4.51
CA ARG A 6 2.53 -10.83 -3.23
C ARG A 6 2.89 -11.82 -2.13
N THR A 7 3.88 -11.45 -1.33
CA THR A 7 4.35 -12.25 -0.19
C THR A 7 4.17 -11.46 1.10
N GLU A 8 3.71 -12.12 2.16
CA GLU A 8 3.60 -11.48 3.48
C GLU A 8 5.00 -11.12 4.00
N ARG A 9 5.17 -9.88 4.46
CA ARG A 9 6.44 -9.43 5.05
C ARG A 9 6.76 -10.22 6.32
N GLU A 10 8.04 -10.53 6.51
CA GLU A 10 8.53 -11.24 7.70
C GLU A 10 8.14 -10.53 9.00
N GLU A 11 8.16 -9.20 9.01
CA GLU A 11 7.77 -8.39 10.16
C GLU A 11 6.33 -8.68 10.62
N ILE A 12 5.38 -8.83 9.70
CA ILE A 12 3.99 -9.18 10.01
C ILE A 12 3.95 -10.57 10.68
N THR A 13 4.72 -11.52 10.14
CA THR A 13 4.80 -12.87 10.71
C THR A 13 5.39 -12.87 12.12
N ILE A 14 6.49 -12.13 12.33
CA ILE A 14 7.16 -12.01 13.63
C ILE A 14 6.19 -11.39 14.64
N LEU A 15 5.60 -10.24 14.32
CA LEU A 15 4.65 -9.56 15.22
C LEU A 15 3.41 -10.41 15.52
N ARG A 16 2.91 -11.16 14.53
CA ARG A 16 1.81 -12.11 14.73
C ARG A 16 2.15 -13.20 15.75
N ILE A 17 3.36 -13.75 15.69
CA ILE A 17 3.84 -14.78 16.63
C ILE A 17 4.04 -14.17 18.03
N LEU A 18 4.65 -12.99 18.11
CA LEU A 18 4.90 -12.30 19.37
C LEU A 18 3.58 -11.90 20.05
N ASN A 19 2.62 -11.34 19.30
CA ASN A 19 1.30 -10.97 19.83
C ASN A 19 0.50 -12.14 20.40
N LYS A 20 0.76 -13.37 19.93
CA LYS A 20 0.15 -14.60 20.49
C LYS A 20 0.90 -15.12 21.71
N SER A 21 2.22 -14.95 21.74
CA SER A 21 3.11 -15.55 22.75
C SER A 21 3.34 -14.66 23.97
N MET A 22 3.17 -13.34 23.82
CA MET A 22 3.38 -12.36 24.88
C MET A 22 2.46 -11.15 24.72
N ASN A 23 2.38 -10.33 25.76
CA ASN A 23 1.74 -9.03 25.66
C ASN A 23 2.69 -8.04 24.97
N LEU A 24 2.42 -7.74 23.71
CA LEU A 24 3.06 -6.65 22.99
C LEU A 24 2.76 -5.30 23.65
N SER A 25 3.67 -4.34 23.47
CA SER A 25 3.41 -2.94 23.80
C SER A 25 2.23 -2.42 22.96
N GLU A 26 1.54 -1.38 23.43
CA GLU A 26 0.45 -0.77 22.65
C GLU A 26 0.94 -0.20 21.31
N GLU A 27 2.20 0.26 21.26
CA GLU A 27 2.86 0.71 20.03
C GLU A 27 3.06 -0.45 19.05
N ASP A 28 3.60 -1.59 19.51
CA ASP A 28 3.81 -2.76 18.66
C ASP A 28 2.49 -3.37 18.19
N LYS A 29 1.46 -3.40 19.03
CA LYS A 29 0.10 -3.82 18.63
C LYS A 29 -0.45 -2.91 17.54
N TRP A 30 -0.27 -1.61 17.69
CA TRP A 30 -0.70 -0.63 16.68
C TRP A 30 0.07 -0.79 15.37
N ASN A 31 1.39 -1.00 15.43
CA ASN A 31 2.22 -1.27 14.27
C ASN A 31 1.77 -2.56 13.56
N TYR A 32 1.62 -3.65 14.31
CA TYR A 32 1.14 -4.93 13.79
C TYR A 32 -0.23 -4.79 13.10
N PHE A 33 -1.18 -4.11 13.76
CA PHE A 33 -2.50 -3.85 13.19
C PHE A 33 -2.42 -3.07 11.87
N ARG A 34 -1.60 -2.00 11.82
CA ARG A 34 -1.41 -1.20 10.61
C ARG A 34 -0.79 -2.01 9.47
N LEU A 35 0.27 -2.77 9.73
CA LEU A 35 0.94 -3.59 8.72
C LEU A 35 0.02 -4.67 8.17
N LYS A 36 -0.67 -5.40 9.07
CA LYS A 36 -1.66 -6.42 8.69
C LYS A 36 -2.77 -5.83 7.81
N LYS A 37 -3.31 -4.68 8.20
CA LYS A 37 -4.39 -4.01 7.45
C LYS A 37 -3.94 -3.53 6.07
N GLY A 38 -2.71 -3.02 5.95
CA GLY A 38 -2.11 -2.67 4.65
C GLY A 38 -2.04 -3.89 3.73
N PHE A 39 -1.44 -4.98 4.24
CA PHE A 39 -1.30 -6.23 3.50
C PHE A 39 -2.66 -6.85 3.08
N GLU A 40 -3.67 -6.80 3.96
CA GLU A 40 -5.03 -7.24 3.61
C GLU A 40 -5.64 -6.42 2.47
N GLY A 41 -5.44 -5.10 2.47
CA GLY A 41 -5.91 -4.24 1.40
C GLY A 41 -5.23 -4.54 0.06
N GLU A 42 -3.93 -4.79 0.10
CA GLU A 42 -3.15 -5.21 -1.05
C GLU A 42 -3.63 -6.56 -1.62
N LEU A 43 -3.91 -7.55 -0.77
CA LEU A 43 -4.48 -8.84 -1.20
C LEU A 43 -5.88 -8.68 -1.83
N MET A 44 -6.69 -7.76 -1.30
CA MET A 44 -7.98 -7.42 -1.90
C MET A 44 -7.80 -6.82 -3.28
N PHE A 45 -6.81 -5.93 -3.46
CA PHE A 45 -6.48 -5.35 -4.76
C PHE A 45 -5.97 -6.41 -5.74
N ASP A 46 -5.09 -7.31 -5.30
CA ASP A 46 -4.59 -8.43 -6.11
C ASP A 46 -5.77 -9.25 -6.66
N SER A 47 -6.75 -9.56 -5.82
CA SER A 47 -7.98 -10.28 -6.21
C SER A 47 -8.83 -9.55 -7.25
N LEU A 48 -8.72 -8.22 -7.34
CA LEU A 48 -9.33 -7.43 -8.42
C LEU A 48 -8.50 -7.55 -9.71
N THR A 49 -7.17 -7.45 -9.62
CA THR A 49 -6.29 -7.54 -10.78
C THR A 49 -6.28 -8.93 -11.42
N GLU A 50 -6.54 -9.99 -10.65
CA GLU A 50 -6.70 -11.35 -11.19
C GLU A 50 -7.89 -11.49 -12.15
N LYS A 51 -8.87 -10.58 -12.09
CA LYS A 51 -10.04 -10.59 -12.97
C LYS A 51 -9.77 -9.92 -14.32
N ILE A 52 -8.60 -9.30 -14.51
CA ILE A 52 -8.21 -8.70 -15.77
C ILE A 52 -8.03 -9.80 -16.81
N GLN A 53 -8.77 -9.71 -17.91
CA GLN A 53 -8.79 -10.72 -18.99
C GLN A 53 -7.82 -10.39 -20.12
N SER A 54 -7.39 -9.14 -20.24
CA SER A 54 -6.43 -8.69 -21.24
C SER A 54 -5.02 -9.17 -20.92
N GLU A 55 -4.20 -9.35 -21.95
CA GLU A 55 -2.78 -9.62 -21.79
C GLU A 55 -2.11 -8.44 -21.06
N CYS A 56 -1.53 -8.73 -19.91
CA CYS A 56 -0.84 -7.77 -19.06
C CYS A 56 0.19 -8.48 -18.19
N LEU A 57 1.24 -7.75 -17.82
CA LEU A 57 2.19 -8.17 -16.80
C LEU A 57 1.86 -7.45 -15.49
N ILE A 58 1.50 -8.22 -14.45
CA ILE A 58 1.21 -7.69 -13.12
C ILE A 58 2.39 -8.01 -12.20
N LEU A 59 2.97 -6.98 -11.60
CA LEU A 59 4.11 -7.04 -10.69
C LEU A 59 3.72 -6.42 -9.35
N ASN A 60 3.62 -7.21 -8.29
CA ASN A 60 3.33 -6.72 -6.95
C ASN A 60 4.60 -6.42 -6.15
N ASP A 61 4.50 -5.53 -5.17
CA ASP A 61 5.53 -5.22 -4.17
C ASP A 61 6.92 -4.92 -4.77
N LEU A 62 6.97 -3.95 -5.69
CA LEU A 62 8.22 -3.53 -6.33
C LEU A 62 8.95 -2.51 -5.46
N LEU A 63 10.09 -2.90 -4.90
CA LEU A 63 11.02 -1.98 -4.25
C LEU A 63 12.07 -1.51 -5.24
N LEU A 64 12.07 -0.21 -5.53
CA LEU A 64 12.97 0.43 -6.49
C LEU A 64 13.89 1.42 -5.77
N GLU A 65 15.07 1.65 -6.36
CA GLU A 65 16.04 2.64 -5.88
C GLU A 65 16.45 3.55 -7.03
N LEU A 66 16.25 4.86 -6.85
CA LEU A 66 16.70 5.90 -7.79
C LEU A 66 17.32 7.04 -6.99
N ASN A 67 18.50 7.52 -7.41
CA ASN A 67 19.19 8.64 -6.75
C ASN A 67 19.37 8.44 -5.23
N ASN A 68 19.72 7.21 -4.82
CA ASN A 68 19.86 6.79 -3.42
C ASN A 68 18.55 6.92 -2.59
N SER A 69 17.41 7.09 -3.25
CA SER A 69 16.09 7.10 -2.64
C SER A 69 15.37 5.81 -2.99
N LYS A 70 14.92 5.08 -1.96
CA LYS A 70 14.11 3.88 -2.13
C LYS A 70 12.63 4.25 -2.09
N PHE A 71 11.87 3.70 -3.02
CA PHE A 71 10.43 3.84 -3.04
C PHE A 71 9.80 2.50 -3.43
N GLN A 72 8.57 2.32 -2.98
CA GLN A 72 7.81 1.10 -3.21
C GLN A 72 6.62 1.42 -4.09
N ILE A 73 6.35 0.52 -5.04
CA ILE A 73 5.13 0.49 -5.83
C ILE A 73 4.38 -0.78 -5.43
N ASP A 74 3.15 -0.63 -4.93
CA ASP A 74 2.41 -1.76 -4.39
C ASP A 74 1.96 -2.73 -5.48
N THR A 75 1.52 -2.19 -6.63
CA THR A 75 1.20 -2.95 -7.84
C THR A 75 1.54 -2.16 -9.09
N CYS A 76 2.27 -2.79 -10.02
CA CYS A 76 2.54 -2.28 -11.35
C CYS A 76 1.88 -3.20 -12.39
N ILE A 77 1.10 -2.62 -13.31
CA ILE A 77 0.45 -3.33 -14.41
C ILE A 77 1.00 -2.78 -15.73
N ILE A 78 1.61 -3.65 -16.52
CA ILE A 78 2.23 -3.28 -17.80
C ILE A 78 1.41 -3.89 -18.93
N GLN A 79 0.93 -3.01 -19.82
CA GLN A 79 0.27 -3.32 -21.08
C GLN A 79 0.85 -2.39 -22.17
N ASP A 80 0.01 -1.81 -23.03
CA ASP A 80 0.37 -0.68 -23.90
C ASP A 80 0.74 0.57 -23.08
N THR A 81 0.37 0.61 -21.80
CA THR A 81 0.68 1.67 -20.85
C THR A 81 1.11 1.04 -19.53
N ILE A 82 1.96 1.74 -18.78
CA ILE A 82 2.39 1.34 -17.44
C ILE A 82 1.47 2.03 -16.42
N TYR A 83 0.78 1.24 -15.61
CA TYR A 83 -0.08 1.71 -14.54
C TYR A 83 0.58 1.39 -13.19
N LEU A 84 0.80 2.43 -12.39
CA LEU A 84 1.36 2.33 -11.05
C LEU A 84 0.25 2.56 -10.02
N PHE A 85 0.12 1.65 -9.06
CA PHE A 85 -0.88 1.71 -8.01
C PHE A 85 -0.22 1.77 -6.63
N ASP A 86 -0.74 2.68 -5.81
CA ASP A 86 -0.48 2.78 -4.38
C ASP A 86 -1.79 2.41 -3.64
N VAL A 87 -1.78 1.31 -2.88
CA VAL A 87 -3.00 0.72 -2.33
C VAL A 87 -3.21 1.22 -0.91
N LYS A 88 -4.29 1.99 -0.70
CA LYS A 88 -4.65 2.54 0.61
C LYS A 88 -5.88 1.87 1.19
N ASN A 89 -5.71 1.19 2.33
CA ASN A 89 -6.78 0.54 3.06
C ASN A 89 -7.12 1.29 4.36
N HIS A 90 -7.96 2.32 4.24
CA HIS A 90 -8.44 3.12 5.36
C HIS A 90 -9.88 2.74 5.74
N GLU A 91 -10.22 2.90 7.03
CA GLU A 91 -11.59 2.70 7.53
C GLU A 91 -12.12 4.03 8.05
N GLY A 92 -13.43 4.24 7.87
CA GLY A 92 -14.14 5.42 8.33
C GLY A 92 -14.64 6.27 7.16
N ASP A 93 -15.52 7.22 7.50
CA ASP A 93 -16.06 8.16 6.54
C ASP A 93 -15.15 9.38 6.43
N TYR A 94 -14.71 9.69 5.21
CA TYR A 94 -13.84 10.82 4.93
C TYR A 94 -14.55 11.82 4.03
N CYS A 95 -14.36 13.10 4.30
CA CYS A 95 -14.71 14.18 3.40
C CYS A 95 -13.45 14.65 2.67
N TYR A 96 -13.54 14.87 1.36
CA TYR A 96 -12.45 15.44 0.57
C TYR A 96 -12.70 16.94 0.40
N GLU A 97 -11.86 17.76 1.01
CA GLU A 97 -11.97 19.22 0.96
C GLU A 97 -10.61 19.86 0.69
N LYS A 98 -10.55 20.76 -0.31
CA LYS A 98 -9.36 21.57 -0.64
C LYS A 98 -8.07 20.78 -0.89
N GLY A 99 -8.17 19.53 -1.33
CA GLY A 99 -7.00 18.68 -1.58
C GLY A 99 -6.73 17.66 -0.48
N ASP A 100 -7.39 17.76 0.68
CA ASP A 100 -7.13 16.91 1.83
C ASP A 100 -8.28 15.95 2.14
N PHE A 101 -7.93 14.79 2.70
CA PHE A 101 -8.89 13.85 3.26
C PHE A 101 -9.08 14.10 4.75
N ILE A 102 -10.30 14.48 5.15
CA ILE A 102 -10.68 14.82 6.52
C ILE A 102 -11.55 13.70 7.09
N LEU A 103 -11.12 13.06 8.18
CA LEU A 103 -11.91 12.03 8.85
C LEU A 103 -13.13 12.66 9.54
N MET A 104 -14.35 12.28 9.13
CA MET A 104 -15.59 12.89 9.62
C MET A 104 -15.81 12.72 11.13
N LYS A 105 -15.30 11.62 11.70
CA LYS A 105 -15.48 11.29 13.13
C LYS A 105 -14.88 12.34 14.08
N ASN A 106 -13.75 12.94 13.72
CA ASN A 106 -12.99 13.83 14.62
C ASN A 106 -12.27 14.99 13.92
N GLY A 107 -12.49 15.19 12.61
CA GLY A 107 -11.86 16.26 11.83
C GLY A 107 -10.36 16.08 11.60
N LYS A 108 -9.80 14.90 11.90
CA LYS A 108 -8.35 14.66 11.74
C LYS A 108 -7.99 14.60 10.26
N LEU A 109 -6.97 15.36 9.88
CA LEU A 109 -6.35 15.28 8.56
C LEU A 109 -5.66 13.92 8.40
N MET A 110 -5.98 13.25 7.31
CA MET A 110 -5.25 12.08 6.84
C MET A 110 -4.09 12.53 5.96
N GLN A 111 -2.96 11.83 6.04
CA GLN A 111 -1.88 12.00 5.07
C GLN A 111 -2.46 11.79 3.67
N ASN A 112 -2.29 12.79 2.80
CA ASN A 112 -2.91 12.77 1.49
C ASN A 112 -2.29 11.64 0.64
N PRO A 113 -3.08 10.66 0.18
CA PRO A 113 -2.59 9.62 -0.72
C PRO A 113 -1.93 10.19 -1.98
N LEU A 114 -2.36 11.38 -2.44
CA LEU A 114 -1.81 12.04 -3.61
C LEU A 114 -0.36 12.52 -3.41
N ASP A 115 0.07 12.77 -2.17
CA ASP A 115 1.44 13.21 -1.89
C ASP A 115 2.47 12.12 -2.23
N GLN A 116 2.11 10.85 -2.09
CA GLN A 116 2.98 9.74 -2.48
C GLN A 116 3.06 9.57 -4.00
N LEU A 117 1.95 9.76 -4.72
CA LEU A 117 1.92 9.71 -6.18
C LEU A 117 2.75 10.86 -6.81
N ASN A 118 2.66 12.06 -6.25
CA ASN A 118 3.47 13.20 -6.69
C ASN A 118 4.98 12.93 -6.59
N ARG A 119 5.43 12.15 -5.59
CA ARG A 119 6.84 11.77 -5.48
C ARG A 119 7.28 10.86 -6.62
N CYS A 120 6.41 9.96 -7.09
CA CYS A 120 6.67 9.12 -8.25
C CYS A 120 6.80 9.95 -9.54
N GLU A 121 5.94 10.95 -9.76
CA GLU A 121 6.02 11.83 -10.95
C GLU A 121 7.30 12.69 -10.97
N THR A 122 7.72 13.23 -9.82
CA THR A 122 8.93 14.08 -9.77
C THR A 122 10.24 13.34 -10.06
N LEU A 123 10.24 12.01 -10.05
CA LEU A 123 11.42 11.18 -10.33
C LEU A 123 11.66 11.00 -11.84
N ASP A 124 10.64 11.20 -12.69
CA ASP A 124 10.73 11.09 -14.16
C ASP A 124 11.15 12.42 -14.86
N SER A 125 11.37 13.49 -14.09
CA SER A 125 11.50 14.86 -14.62
C SER A 125 12.93 15.30 -15.00
N TYR A 126 13.88 14.38 -15.26
CA TYR A 126 15.27 14.71 -15.60
C TYR A 126 15.76 14.06 -16.90
#